data_AF-A0A2W7UM49-F1
#
_entry.id   AF-A0A2W7UM49-F1
#
_cell.length_a   1.000
_cell.length_b   1.000
_cell.length_c   1.000
_cell.angle_alpha   90.00
_cell.angle_beta   90.00
_cell.angle_gamma   90.00
#
_symmetry.space_group_name_H-M   'P 1'
#
loop_
_entity.id
_entity.type
_entity.pdbx_description
1 polymer ?
#
loop_
_entity_poly.entity_id
_entity_poly.type
_entity_poly.pdbx_seq_one_letter_code
_entity_poly.pdbx_strand_id
1 'polypeptide(L)'
;MCKVFNTIGCLNYIQYHLNNHNIDEFNSINELINFQRDYHFTQQQIISNHTRLIEQEKITLEKDIVQLNDTISTKIIELQERLKERLNNLDQQTKNLPLTHSKIIPTLIDYYKNLIICIKILFAHLTFYSKLFIELRPKRLLSEKQDRSKYIHLNFQDAVKQSGLSELQELKRKKGIIENLNSSIYGAIGEHKVEKVLKKLSEDYILINDFTCSFQPPIYNRKENDIIKSVQIDHLLISPSGIFIIETKNWSEHSIANLDLRSPVQQVKRTNFALFKLLAGEIAMSNFNFKKHHWGDRKIPIRNIVVFINNSPIEEFQFVKILSLTKLLPYIEYFTPSFTLNETQIIADYLLNISDKREQSSLIV
;
A
#
# COMPACT_ATOMS: atom_id res chain seq x y z
N MET A 1 9.58 -31.68 -16.04
CA MET A 1 10.17 -30.83 -14.98
C MET A 1 9.61 -31.25 -13.62
N CYS A 2 10.35 -31.06 -12.52
CA CYS A 2 9.87 -31.34 -11.15
C CYS A 2 8.45 -30.79 -10.91
N LYS A 3 7.58 -31.63 -10.33
CA LYS A 3 6.19 -31.24 -10.02
C LYS A 3 6.20 -30.33 -8.80
N VAL A 4 5.63 -29.13 -8.91
CA VAL A 4 5.61 -28.15 -7.83
C VAL A 4 4.18 -27.91 -7.36
N PHE A 5 3.99 -28.02 -6.04
CA PHE A 5 2.75 -27.74 -5.33
C PHE A 5 2.97 -26.56 -4.38
N ASN A 6 1.92 -25.77 -4.21
CA ASN A 6 1.87 -24.55 -3.39
C ASN A 6 2.82 -23.43 -3.85
N THR A 7 2.47 -22.21 -3.44
CA THR A 7 3.32 -21.02 -3.55
C THR A 7 4.27 -20.92 -2.37
N ILE A 8 5.31 -20.09 -2.49
CA ILE A 8 6.27 -19.83 -1.42
C ILE A 8 5.60 -19.05 -0.27
N GLY A 9 5.91 -19.42 0.98
CA GLY A 9 5.18 -18.94 2.16
C GLY A 9 5.35 -17.45 2.40
N CYS A 10 6.55 -16.91 2.20
CA CYS A 10 6.78 -15.47 2.35
C CYS A 10 5.96 -14.65 1.34
N LEU A 11 5.72 -15.16 0.13
CA LEU A 11 4.89 -14.47 -0.86
C LEU A 11 3.42 -14.42 -0.43
N ASN A 12 2.89 -15.54 0.07
CA ASN A 12 1.53 -15.62 0.60
C ASN A 12 1.32 -14.61 1.74
N TYR A 13 2.30 -14.51 2.65
CA TYR A 13 2.26 -13.55 3.74
C TYR A 13 2.28 -12.10 3.26
N ILE A 14 3.15 -11.76 2.30
CA ILE A 14 3.22 -10.42 1.71
C ILE A 14 1.87 -10.06 1.07
N GLN A 15 1.31 -10.95 0.24
CA GLN A 15 0.06 -10.70 -0.46
C GLN A 15 -1.10 -10.50 0.53
N TYR A 16 -1.20 -11.36 1.55
CA TYR A 16 -2.20 -11.22 2.61
C TYR A 16 -2.08 -9.87 3.33
N HIS A 17 -0.86 -9.47 3.69
CA HIS A 17 -0.63 -8.23 4.42
C HIS A 17 -0.91 -6.98 3.56
N LEU A 18 -0.56 -6.99 2.28
CA LEU A 18 -0.87 -5.90 1.35
C LEU A 18 -2.39 -5.76 1.13
N ASN A 19 -3.09 -6.88 0.92
CA ASN A 19 -4.55 -6.89 0.76
C ASN A 19 -5.27 -6.36 2.01
N ASN A 20 -4.85 -6.76 3.21
CA ASN A 20 -5.43 -6.26 4.46
C ASN A 20 -5.28 -4.74 4.67
N HIS A 21 -4.33 -4.12 3.98
CA HIS A 21 -4.12 -2.67 4.01
C HIS A 21 -4.59 -1.94 2.75
N ASN A 22 -5.40 -2.60 1.91
CA ASN A 22 -5.93 -2.08 0.65
C ASN A 22 -4.81 -1.56 -0.27
N ILE A 23 -3.74 -2.34 -0.43
CA ILE A 23 -2.66 -2.07 -1.37
C ILE A 23 -2.65 -3.20 -2.41
N ASP A 24 -3.26 -2.94 -3.56
CA ASP A 24 -3.43 -3.90 -4.66
C ASP A 24 -2.54 -3.58 -5.88
N GLU A 25 -1.78 -2.49 -5.82
CA GLU A 25 -0.97 -1.99 -6.94
C GLU A 25 0.30 -2.79 -7.24
N PHE A 26 0.73 -3.66 -6.33
CA PHE A 26 1.96 -4.45 -6.46
C PHE A 26 1.66 -5.90 -6.84
N ASN A 27 2.02 -6.28 -8.06
CA ASN A 27 1.85 -7.63 -8.60
C ASN A 27 3.10 -8.49 -8.46
N SER A 28 4.25 -7.90 -8.11
CA SER A 28 5.52 -8.62 -7.98
C SER A 28 6.42 -8.09 -6.87
N ILE A 29 7.29 -8.96 -6.36
CA ILE A 29 8.32 -8.58 -5.39
C ILE A 29 9.26 -7.50 -5.96
N ASN A 30 9.53 -7.56 -7.27
CA ASN A 30 10.37 -6.56 -7.93
C ASN A 30 9.72 -5.17 -7.91
N GLU A 31 8.40 -5.08 -8.04
CA GLU A 31 7.69 -3.80 -7.93
C GLU A 31 7.77 -3.23 -6.51
N LEU A 32 7.70 -4.06 -5.47
CA LEU A 32 7.91 -3.63 -4.07
C LEU A 32 9.32 -3.07 -3.86
N ILE A 33 10.34 -3.76 -4.39
CA ILE A 33 11.74 -3.30 -4.30
C ILE A 33 11.94 -2.00 -5.08
N ASN A 34 11.39 -1.91 -6.29
CA ASN A 34 11.45 -0.70 -7.11
C ASN A 34 10.75 0.47 -6.41
N PHE A 35 9.58 0.23 -5.80
CA PHE A 35 8.89 1.25 -5.00
C PHE A 35 9.76 1.79 -3.86
N GLN A 36 10.44 0.91 -3.13
CA GLN A 36 11.33 1.35 -2.05
C GLN A 36 12.51 2.18 -2.56
N ARG A 37 13.12 1.77 -3.67
CA ARG A 37 14.22 2.49 -4.30
C ARG A 37 13.78 3.85 -4.84
N ASP A 38 12.63 3.87 -5.50
CA ASP A 38 12.14 5.03 -6.25
C ASP A 38 11.27 5.96 -5.36
N TYR A 39 11.05 5.60 -4.09
CA TYR A 39 10.25 6.38 -3.13
C TYR A 39 10.62 7.87 -3.09
N HIS A 40 11.91 8.19 -2.98
CA HIS A 40 12.37 9.57 -2.89
C HIS A 40 12.13 10.33 -4.20
N PHE A 41 12.26 9.65 -5.34
CA PHE A 41 11.96 10.22 -6.64
C PHE A 41 10.46 10.51 -6.78
N THR A 42 9.60 9.54 -6.46
CA THR A 42 8.14 9.72 -6.47
C THR A 42 7.70 10.84 -5.52
N GLN A 43 8.29 10.91 -4.33
CA GLN A 43 8.03 12.00 -3.38
C GLN A 43 8.40 13.37 -3.97
N GLN A 44 9.57 13.49 -4.60
CA GLN A 44 9.99 14.72 -5.27
C GLN A 44 9.09 15.07 -6.45
N GLN A 45 8.62 14.08 -7.21
CA GLN A 45 7.72 14.27 -8.33
C GLN A 45 6.36 14.83 -7.87
N ILE A 46 5.78 14.30 -6.79
CA ILE A 46 4.57 14.85 -6.17
C ILE A 46 4.79 16.32 -5.78
N ILE A 47 5.89 16.61 -5.06
CA ILE A 47 6.21 17.97 -4.63
C ILE A 47 6.38 18.91 -5.84
N SER A 48 7.05 18.46 -6.90
CA SER A 48 7.26 19.24 -8.13
C SER A 48 5.94 19.51 -8.86
N ASN A 49 5.06 18.50 -8.96
CA ASN A 49 3.74 18.66 -9.55
C ASN A 49 2.91 19.70 -8.79
N HIS A 50 2.85 19.61 -7.45
CA HIS A 50 2.13 20.58 -6.62
C HIS A 50 2.78 21.96 -6.64
N THR A 51 4.10 22.05 -6.79
CA THR A 51 4.80 23.33 -6.99
C THR A 51 4.30 24.02 -8.24
N ARG A 52 4.23 23.29 -9.37
CA ARG A 52 3.68 23.83 -10.63
C ARG A 52 2.21 24.23 -10.48
N LEU A 53 1.39 23.47 -9.76
CA LEU A 53 -0.01 23.80 -9.52
C LEU A 53 -0.16 25.10 -8.71
N ILE A 54 0.64 25.29 -7.66
CA ILE A 54 0.62 26.51 -6.84
C ILE A 54 1.17 27.72 -7.62
N GLU A 55 2.16 27.54 -8.50
CA GLU A 55 2.62 28.60 -9.40
C GLU A 55 1.51 29.03 -10.37
N GLN A 56 0.78 28.08 -10.94
CA GLN A 56 -0.37 28.37 -11.81
C GLN A 56 -1.52 29.02 -11.02
N GLU A 57 -1.79 28.56 -9.80
CA GLU A 57 -2.77 29.17 -8.89
C GLU A 57 -2.40 30.64 -8.62
N LYS A 58 -1.13 30.92 -8.33
CA LYS A 58 -0.62 32.27 -8.09
C LYS A 58 -0.87 33.20 -9.28
N ILE A 59 -0.48 32.79 -10.48
CA ILE A 59 -0.68 33.59 -11.71
C ILE A 59 -2.18 33.85 -11.95
N THR A 60 -3.01 32.82 -11.73
CA THR A 60 -4.46 32.93 -11.91
C THR A 60 -5.07 33.88 -10.88
N LEU A 61 -4.66 33.81 -9.62
CA LEU A 61 -5.11 34.70 -8.55
C LEU A 61 -4.73 36.15 -8.81
N GLU A 62 -3.50 36.41 -9.27
CA GLU A 62 -3.06 37.77 -9.62
C GLU A 62 -3.93 38.36 -10.73
N LYS A 63 -4.22 37.58 -11.79
CA LYS A 63 -5.12 37.99 -12.88
C LYS A 63 -6.55 38.24 -12.39
N ASP A 64 -7.09 37.33 -11.59
CA ASP A 64 -8.46 37.42 -11.06
C ASP A 64 -8.63 38.64 -10.14
N ILE A 65 -7.62 38.95 -9.31
CA ILE A 65 -7.64 40.11 -8.41
C ILE A 65 -7.69 41.41 -9.22
N VAL A 66 -6.87 41.53 -10.28
CA VAL A 66 -6.89 42.71 -11.17
C VAL A 66 -8.25 42.83 -11.84
N GLN A 67 -8.75 41.76 -12.45
CA GLN A 67 -10.04 41.76 -13.15
C GLN A 67 -11.21 42.10 -12.21
N LEU A 68 -11.21 41.58 -10.98
CA LEU A 68 -12.22 41.91 -9.97
C LEU A 68 -12.15 43.37 -9.52
N ASN A 69 -10.94 43.90 -9.30
CA ASN A 69 -10.75 45.31 -8.96
C ASN A 69 -11.25 46.23 -10.07
N ASP A 70 -10.93 45.93 -11.32
CA ASP A 70 -11.36 46.69 -12.49
C ASP A 70 -12.89 46.64 -12.60
N THR A 71 -13.49 45.45 -12.51
CA THR A 71 -14.95 45.27 -12.58
C THR A 71 -15.68 46.03 -11.47
N ILE A 72 -15.17 46.00 -10.24
CA ILE A 72 -15.74 46.75 -9.12
C ILE A 72 -15.62 48.26 -9.38
N SER A 73 -14.46 48.72 -9.86
CA SER A 73 -14.21 50.13 -10.14
C SER A 73 -15.12 50.66 -11.25
N THR A 74 -15.23 49.93 -12.37
CA THR A 74 -16.12 50.28 -13.49
C THR A 74 -17.58 50.36 -13.04
N LYS A 75 -18.07 49.38 -12.28
CA LYS A 75 -19.45 49.39 -11.76
C LYS A 75 -19.72 50.57 -10.82
N ILE A 76 -18.74 50.94 -9.99
CA ILE A 76 -18.86 52.13 -9.12
C ILE A 76 -19.00 53.39 -9.98
N ILE A 77 -18.17 53.55 -11.01
CA ILE A 77 -18.21 54.71 -11.93
C ILE A 77 -19.57 54.75 -12.66
N GLU A 78 -20.02 53.65 -13.24
CA GLU A 78 -21.32 53.57 -13.93
C GLU A 78 -22.50 53.93 -13.02
N LEU A 79 -22.48 53.49 -11.75
CA LEU A 79 -23.50 53.84 -10.78
C LEU A 79 -23.46 55.34 -10.43
N GLN A 80 -22.26 55.92 -10.30
CA GLN A 80 -22.08 57.36 -10.03
C GLN A 80 -22.57 58.21 -11.20
N GLU A 81 -22.24 57.84 -12.43
CA GLU A 81 -22.71 58.52 -13.65
C GLU A 81 -24.23 58.46 -13.75
N ARG A 82 -24.83 57.28 -13.55
CA ARG A 82 -26.30 57.11 -13.58
C ARG A 82 -27.01 57.94 -12.50
N LEU A 83 -26.41 58.06 -11.31
CA LEU A 83 -26.94 58.95 -10.27
C LEU A 83 -26.86 60.41 -10.71
N LYS A 84 -25.72 60.85 -11.27
CA LYS A 84 -25.50 62.22 -11.75
C LYS A 84 -26.48 62.59 -12.86
N GLU A 85 -26.70 61.72 -13.84
CA GLU A 85 -27.70 61.92 -14.90
C GLU A 85 -29.11 62.06 -14.32
N ARG A 86 -29.46 61.20 -13.35
CA ARG A 86 -30.79 61.22 -12.73
C ARG A 86 -31.01 62.49 -11.91
N LEU A 87 -30.00 62.98 -11.20
CA LEU A 87 -30.04 64.24 -10.47
C LEU A 87 -30.14 65.43 -11.43
N ASN A 88 -29.34 65.46 -12.50
CA ASN A 88 -29.40 66.54 -13.51
C ASN A 88 -30.77 66.63 -14.19
N ASN A 89 -31.40 65.49 -14.49
CA ASN A 89 -32.75 65.46 -15.06
C ASN A 89 -33.79 65.99 -14.05
N LEU A 90 -33.67 65.60 -12.78
CA LEU A 90 -34.54 66.13 -11.72
C LEU A 90 -34.35 67.65 -11.54
N ASP A 91 -33.11 68.15 -11.57
CA ASP A 91 -32.80 69.59 -11.51
C ASP A 91 -33.36 70.37 -12.71
N GLN A 92 -33.32 69.80 -13.91
CA GLN A 92 -33.97 70.40 -15.09
C GLN A 92 -35.49 70.44 -14.92
N GLN A 93 -36.11 69.42 -14.33
CA GLN A 93 -37.54 69.44 -14.00
C GLN A 93 -37.86 70.53 -12.98
N THR A 94 -36.98 70.80 -12.02
CA THR A 94 -37.13 71.91 -11.06
C THR A 94 -37.02 73.27 -11.74
N LYS A 95 -36.08 73.44 -12.69
CA LYS A 95 -35.88 74.70 -13.44
C LYS A 95 -37.01 75.01 -14.43
N ASN A 96 -37.68 73.98 -14.94
CA ASN A 96 -38.81 74.11 -15.87
C ASN A 96 -40.16 74.32 -15.14
N LEU A 97 -40.16 74.49 -13.83
CA LEU A 97 -41.36 74.88 -13.08
C LEU A 97 -41.72 76.35 -13.42
N PRO A 98 -42.99 76.65 -13.72
CA PRO A 98 -43.42 77.98 -14.10
C PRO A 98 -43.18 79.01 -12.98
N LEU A 99 -42.70 80.21 -13.34
CA LEU A 99 -42.53 81.33 -12.41
C LEU A 99 -43.90 81.78 -11.89
N THR A 100 -44.02 81.79 -10.57
CA THR A 100 -45.29 82.01 -9.86
C THR A 100 -45.82 83.42 -10.11
N HIS A 101 -47.01 83.55 -10.69
CA HIS A 101 -47.74 84.81 -10.85
C HIS A 101 -49.04 84.81 -10.00
N SER A 102 -48.87 84.80 -8.67
CA SER A 102 -49.87 85.09 -7.62
C SER A 102 -51.10 84.16 -7.40
N LYS A 103 -51.64 84.28 -6.18
CA LYS A 103 -52.74 83.58 -5.47
C LYS A 103 -52.44 82.15 -4.95
N ILE A 104 -53.02 81.88 -3.78
CA ILE A 104 -52.65 80.83 -2.78
C ILE A 104 -52.75 79.38 -3.31
N ILE A 105 -53.54 79.14 -4.37
CA ILE A 105 -53.80 77.81 -4.93
C ILE A 105 -52.63 77.33 -5.84
N PRO A 106 -52.14 78.12 -6.82
CA PRO A 106 -50.94 77.75 -7.58
C PRO A 106 -49.69 77.50 -6.71
N THR A 107 -49.50 78.26 -5.63
CA THR A 107 -48.38 78.03 -4.69
C THR A 107 -48.46 76.68 -3.96
N LEU A 108 -49.65 76.19 -3.61
CA LEU A 108 -49.84 74.85 -3.05
C LEU A 108 -49.54 73.75 -4.06
N ILE A 109 -49.92 73.95 -5.33
CA ILE A 109 -49.62 73.03 -6.43
C ILE A 109 -48.10 72.96 -6.70
N ASP A 110 -47.43 74.12 -6.73
CA ASP A 110 -45.99 74.20 -6.93
C ASP A 110 -45.22 73.63 -5.74
N TYR A 111 -45.69 73.87 -4.51
CA TYR A 111 -45.14 73.24 -3.30
C TYR A 111 -45.26 71.71 -3.35
N TYR A 112 -46.42 71.18 -3.76
CA TYR A 112 -46.64 69.74 -3.90
C TYR A 112 -45.76 69.13 -5.00
N LYS A 113 -45.59 69.81 -6.14
CA LYS A 113 -44.66 69.39 -7.20
C LYS A 113 -43.21 69.39 -6.71
N ASN A 114 -42.79 70.41 -5.98
CA ASN A 114 -41.46 70.45 -5.37
C ASN A 114 -41.28 69.33 -4.33
N LEU A 115 -42.30 69.05 -3.51
CA LEU A 115 -42.28 67.93 -2.57
C LEU A 115 -42.08 66.59 -3.30
N ILE A 116 -42.78 66.37 -4.41
CA ILE A 116 -42.62 65.17 -5.25
C ILE A 116 -41.18 65.08 -5.80
N ILE A 117 -40.61 66.19 -6.28
CA ILE A 117 -39.23 66.22 -6.78
C ILE A 117 -38.24 65.92 -5.64
N CYS A 118 -38.41 66.50 -4.45
CA CYS A 118 -37.61 66.19 -3.27
C CYS A 118 -37.69 64.72 -2.87
N ILE A 119 -38.89 64.13 -2.88
CA ILE A 119 -39.08 62.69 -2.63
C ILE A 119 -38.37 61.86 -3.70
N LYS A 120 -38.44 62.25 -4.98
CA LYS A 120 -37.73 61.57 -6.07
C LYS A 120 -36.21 61.64 -5.92
N ILE A 121 -35.66 62.78 -5.49
CA ILE A 121 -34.23 62.94 -5.19
C ILE A 121 -33.82 62.02 -4.04
N LEU A 122 -34.59 62.02 -2.94
CA LEU A 122 -34.34 61.14 -1.80
C LEU A 122 -34.35 59.66 -2.22
N PHE A 123 -35.34 59.26 -3.01
CA PHE A 123 -35.45 57.89 -3.52
C PHE A 123 -34.32 57.53 -4.49
N ALA A 124 -33.83 58.49 -5.29
CA ALA A 124 -32.69 58.29 -6.18
C ALA A 124 -31.41 57.99 -5.38
N HIS A 125 -31.16 58.71 -4.28
CA HIS A 125 -30.05 58.40 -3.38
C HIS A 125 -30.22 57.04 -2.69
N LEU A 126 -31.41 56.74 -2.17
CA LEU A 126 -31.67 55.46 -1.49
C LEU A 126 -31.49 54.24 -2.42
N THR A 127 -31.95 54.37 -3.67
CA THR A 127 -31.76 53.34 -4.71
C THR A 127 -30.30 53.21 -5.15
N PHE A 128 -29.54 54.30 -5.14
CA PHE A 128 -28.09 54.24 -5.39
C PHE A 128 -27.37 53.50 -4.25
N TYR A 129 -27.61 53.86 -2.99
CA TYR A 129 -26.94 53.21 -1.86
C TYR A 129 -27.26 51.72 -1.76
N SER A 130 -28.52 51.33 -2.01
CA SER A 130 -28.90 49.90 -2.04
C SER A 130 -28.24 49.15 -3.20
N LYS A 131 -28.16 49.73 -4.40
CA LYS A 131 -27.44 49.12 -5.54
C LYS A 131 -25.94 49.04 -5.30
N LEU A 132 -25.33 50.09 -4.75
CA LEU A 132 -23.92 50.11 -4.38
C LEU A 132 -23.62 48.99 -3.39
N PHE A 133 -24.46 48.78 -2.37
CA PHE A 133 -24.28 47.70 -1.41
C PHE A 133 -24.31 46.30 -2.06
N ILE A 134 -25.20 46.09 -3.04
CA ILE A 134 -25.27 44.83 -3.79
C ILE A 134 -24.03 44.64 -4.67
N GLU A 135 -23.61 45.68 -5.39
CA GLU A 135 -22.44 45.63 -6.28
C GLU A 135 -21.10 45.58 -5.54
N LEU A 136 -21.10 45.84 -4.22
CA LEU A 136 -19.96 45.65 -3.35
C LEU A 136 -19.84 44.23 -2.77
N ARG A 137 -20.82 43.33 -2.98
CA ARG A 137 -20.70 41.91 -2.56
C ARG A 137 -19.45 41.18 -3.09
N PRO A 138 -18.96 41.43 -4.33
CA PRO A 138 -17.71 40.86 -4.83
C PRO A 138 -16.47 41.25 -4.01
N LYS A 139 -16.53 42.28 -3.14
CA LYS A 139 -15.41 42.64 -2.24
C LYS A 139 -15.02 41.52 -1.30
N ARG A 140 -15.96 40.66 -0.89
CA ARG A 140 -15.65 39.50 -0.05
C ARG A 140 -14.80 38.48 -0.80
N LEU A 141 -15.22 38.13 -2.02
CA LEU A 141 -14.46 37.23 -2.89
C LEU A 141 -13.07 37.81 -3.23
N LEU A 142 -12.99 39.11 -3.47
CA LEU A 142 -11.74 39.82 -3.66
C LEU A 142 -10.83 39.71 -2.43
N SER A 143 -11.37 39.94 -1.22
CA SER A 143 -10.63 39.78 0.03
C SER A 143 -10.11 38.35 0.19
N GLU A 144 -10.96 37.34 -0.01
CA GLU A 144 -10.57 35.93 0.09
C GLU A 144 -9.44 35.57 -0.90
N LYS A 145 -9.53 36.04 -2.15
CA LYS A 145 -8.46 35.86 -3.15
C LYS A 145 -7.18 36.63 -2.79
N GLN A 146 -7.29 37.83 -2.26
CA GLN A 146 -6.13 38.61 -1.79
C GLN A 146 -5.45 37.94 -0.60
N ASP A 147 -6.20 37.40 0.34
CA ASP A 147 -5.67 36.70 1.51
C ASP A 147 -4.98 35.40 1.08
N ARG A 148 -5.59 34.64 0.16
CA ARG A 148 -4.94 33.45 -0.43
C ARG A 148 -3.67 33.81 -1.20
N SER A 149 -3.69 34.87 -2.01
CA SER A 149 -2.51 35.33 -2.75
C SER A 149 -1.38 35.77 -1.82
N LYS A 150 -1.68 36.54 -0.78
CA LYS A 150 -0.72 36.91 0.28
C LYS A 150 -0.15 35.68 0.98
N TYR A 151 -0.99 34.71 1.31
CA TYR A 151 -0.55 33.46 1.93
C TYR A 151 0.43 32.70 1.04
N ILE A 152 0.13 32.52 -0.26
CA ILE A 152 1.03 31.86 -1.21
C ILE A 152 2.34 32.62 -1.36
N HIS A 153 2.30 33.96 -1.38
CA HIS A 153 3.50 34.78 -1.51
C HIS A 153 4.44 34.65 -0.30
N LEU A 154 3.87 34.64 0.93
CA LEU A 154 4.64 34.56 2.17
C LEU A 154 5.07 33.12 2.52
N ASN A 155 4.23 32.12 2.23
CA ASN A 155 4.37 30.74 2.69
C ASN A 155 4.25 29.74 1.53
N PHE A 156 4.92 30.00 0.41
CA PHE A 156 4.81 29.21 -0.81
C PHE A 156 5.02 27.70 -0.57
N GLN A 157 6.07 27.34 0.17
CA GLN A 157 6.40 25.95 0.47
C GLN A 157 5.31 25.24 1.28
N ASP A 158 4.67 25.95 2.21
CA ASP A 158 3.59 25.37 3.00
C ASP A 158 2.30 25.23 2.20
N ALA A 159 2.02 26.17 1.28
CA ALA A 159 0.93 26.03 0.32
C ALA A 159 1.11 24.78 -0.57
N VAL A 160 2.34 24.52 -1.04
CA VAL A 160 2.69 23.30 -1.81
C VAL A 160 2.47 22.05 -0.96
N LYS A 161 2.96 22.03 0.28
CA LYS A 161 2.77 20.89 1.20
C LYS A 161 1.29 20.63 1.51
N GLN A 162 0.50 21.68 1.74
CA GLN A 162 -0.94 21.56 1.98
C GLN A 162 -1.66 20.98 0.77
N SER A 163 -1.29 21.44 -0.43
CA SER A 163 -1.87 20.95 -1.68
C SER A 163 -1.58 19.47 -1.91
N GLY A 164 -0.35 19.02 -1.64
CA GLY A 164 0.08 17.63 -1.81
C GLY A 164 -0.10 16.74 -0.58
N LEU A 165 -0.77 17.21 0.47
CA LEU A 165 -0.79 16.52 1.76
C LEU A 165 -1.35 15.10 1.66
N SER A 166 -2.47 14.93 0.95
CA SER A 166 -3.14 13.63 0.82
C SER A 166 -2.26 12.63 0.05
N GLU A 167 -1.66 13.03 -1.06
CA GLU A 167 -0.78 12.16 -1.87
C GLU A 167 0.49 11.77 -1.11
N LEU A 168 1.10 12.72 -0.39
CA LEU A 168 2.29 12.47 0.43
C LEU A 168 1.98 11.57 1.64
N GLN A 169 0.81 11.74 2.25
CA GLN A 169 0.36 10.87 3.35
C GLN A 169 0.13 9.44 2.87
N GLU A 170 -0.54 9.25 1.74
CA GLU A 170 -0.72 7.92 1.15
C GLU A 170 0.61 7.27 0.77
N LEU A 171 1.52 8.02 0.13
CA LEU A 171 2.87 7.53 -0.19
C LEU A 171 3.62 7.09 1.07
N LYS A 172 3.55 7.89 2.14
CA LYS A 172 4.19 7.58 3.43
C LYS A 172 3.55 6.37 4.11
N ARG A 173 2.21 6.25 4.07
CA ARG A 173 1.46 5.10 4.60
C ARG A 173 1.92 3.81 3.93
N LYS A 174 1.96 3.81 2.59
CA LYS A 174 2.44 2.67 1.79
C LYS A 174 3.87 2.29 2.13
N LYS A 175 4.77 3.28 2.22
CA LYS A 175 6.16 3.05 2.64
C LYS A 175 6.26 2.37 4.00
N GLY A 176 5.55 2.88 5.02
CA GLY A 176 5.60 2.28 6.36
C GLY A 176 5.12 0.82 6.37
N ILE A 177 4.08 0.50 5.61
CA ILE A 177 3.58 -0.88 5.50
C ILE A 177 4.60 -1.78 4.81
N ILE A 178 5.20 -1.33 3.71
CA ILE A 178 6.19 -2.11 2.95
C ILE A 178 7.49 -2.28 3.75
N GLU A 179 7.92 -1.27 4.51
CA GLU A 179 9.08 -1.37 5.39
C GLU A 179 8.91 -2.44 6.48
N ASN A 180 7.69 -2.61 7.01
CA ASN A 180 7.38 -3.69 7.95
C ASN A 180 7.46 -5.08 7.31
N LEU A 181 7.30 -5.17 5.99
CA LEU A 181 7.38 -6.42 5.22
C LEU A 181 8.80 -6.75 4.73
N ASN A 182 9.80 -5.93 5.04
CA ASN A 182 11.17 -6.11 4.54
C ASN A 182 11.74 -7.51 4.79
N SER A 183 11.60 -8.02 6.01
CA SER A 183 12.09 -9.37 6.35
C SER A 183 11.45 -10.45 5.48
N SER A 184 10.14 -10.37 5.26
CA SER A 184 9.38 -11.27 4.39
C SER A 184 9.76 -11.10 2.92
N ILE A 185 9.99 -9.87 2.45
CA ILE A 185 10.45 -9.60 1.08
C ILE A 185 11.79 -10.30 0.83
N TYR A 186 12.76 -10.13 1.73
CA TYR A 186 14.05 -10.80 1.60
C TYR A 186 13.95 -12.32 1.74
N GLY A 187 13.05 -12.81 2.60
CA GLY A 187 12.71 -14.24 2.70
C GLY A 187 12.19 -14.79 1.37
N ALA A 188 11.19 -14.14 0.78
CA ALA A 188 10.57 -14.54 -0.48
C ALA A 188 11.58 -14.56 -1.65
N ILE A 189 12.51 -13.59 -1.70
CA ILE A 189 13.60 -13.61 -2.70
C ILE A 189 14.46 -14.86 -2.55
N GLY A 190 14.75 -15.25 -1.31
CA GLY A 190 15.52 -16.46 -1.02
C GLY A 190 14.79 -17.72 -1.44
N GLU A 191 13.56 -17.89 -0.95
CA GLU A 191 12.70 -19.05 -1.25
C GLU A 191 12.49 -19.19 -2.77
N HIS A 192 12.23 -18.10 -3.47
CA HIS A 192 12.06 -18.11 -4.93
C HIS A 192 13.32 -18.58 -5.67
N LYS A 193 14.52 -18.18 -5.20
CA LYS A 193 15.78 -18.64 -5.79
C LYS A 193 15.98 -20.15 -5.60
N VAL A 194 15.65 -20.68 -4.42
CA VAL A 194 15.73 -22.12 -4.13
C VAL A 194 14.73 -22.89 -4.98
N GLU A 195 13.47 -22.46 -5.01
CA GLU A 195 12.42 -23.05 -5.83
C GLU A 195 12.82 -23.12 -7.31
N LYS A 196 13.36 -22.02 -7.86
CA LYS A 196 13.84 -21.97 -9.27
C LYS A 196 14.95 -22.97 -9.55
N VAL A 197 15.81 -23.25 -8.57
CA VAL A 197 16.86 -24.26 -8.69
C VAL A 197 16.26 -25.67 -8.62
N LEU A 198 15.38 -25.94 -7.66
CA LEU A 198 14.72 -27.24 -7.49
C LEU A 198 13.82 -27.61 -8.68
N LYS A 199 13.18 -26.63 -9.34
CA LYS A 199 12.39 -26.82 -10.57
C LYS A 199 13.17 -27.45 -11.74
N LYS A 200 14.51 -27.42 -11.70
CA LYS A 200 15.37 -28.03 -12.71
C LYS A 200 15.48 -29.55 -12.60
N LEU A 201 15.06 -30.14 -11.48
CA LEU A 201 15.07 -31.59 -11.26
C LEU A 201 14.08 -32.32 -12.19
N SER A 202 14.24 -33.64 -12.31
CA SER A 202 13.35 -34.51 -13.12
C SER A 202 11.92 -34.57 -12.55
N GLU A 203 10.99 -35.16 -13.31
CA GLU A 203 9.59 -35.32 -12.90
C GLU A 203 9.38 -36.31 -11.76
N ASP A 204 10.43 -37.07 -11.44
CA ASP A 204 10.46 -38.02 -10.33
C ASP A 204 10.52 -37.31 -8.96
N TYR A 205 10.81 -36.00 -8.97
CA TYR A 205 10.85 -35.15 -7.81
C TYR A 205 9.54 -34.37 -7.68
N ILE A 206 9.03 -34.31 -6.46
CA ILE A 206 7.83 -33.57 -6.11
C ILE A 206 8.21 -32.54 -5.04
N LEU A 207 8.02 -31.27 -5.34
CA LEU A 207 8.27 -30.16 -4.44
C LEU A 207 6.94 -29.65 -3.88
N ILE A 208 6.84 -29.56 -2.56
CA ILE A 208 5.74 -28.92 -1.85
C ILE A 208 6.31 -27.70 -1.14
N ASN A 209 5.91 -26.51 -1.56
CA ASN A 209 6.29 -25.27 -0.90
C ASN A 209 5.37 -24.98 0.29
N ASP A 210 5.88 -24.24 1.28
CA ASP A 210 5.12 -23.76 2.44
C ASP A 210 4.30 -24.86 3.14
N PHE A 211 4.91 -26.03 3.32
CA PHE A 211 4.22 -27.16 3.92
C PHE A 211 3.95 -26.88 5.40
N THR A 212 2.68 -26.94 5.80
CA THR A 212 2.29 -26.78 7.21
C THR A 212 1.55 -28.01 7.73
N CYS A 213 1.85 -28.37 8.97
CA CYS A 213 1.18 -29.49 9.64
C CYS A 213 0.99 -29.18 11.12
N SER A 214 -0.22 -29.47 11.64
CA SER A 214 -0.56 -29.32 13.07
C SER A 214 -0.85 -30.68 13.69
N PHE A 215 -0.55 -30.83 14.98
CA PHE A 215 -0.65 -32.09 15.71
C PHE A 215 -1.63 -31.96 16.87
N GLN A 216 -2.62 -32.85 16.90
CA GLN A 216 -3.57 -33.01 18.00
C GLN A 216 -3.68 -34.50 18.35
N PRO A 217 -3.18 -34.95 19.51
CA PRO A 217 -2.45 -34.17 20.52
C PRO A 217 -1.07 -33.67 20.01
N PRO A 218 -0.48 -32.64 20.64
CA PRO A 218 0.87 -32.19 20.30
C PRO A 218 1.92 -33.29 20.45
N ILE A 219 2.96 -33.27 19.61
CA ILE A 219 4.08 -34.22 19.69
C ILE A 219 5.05 -33.76 20.77
N TYR A 220 5.33 -34.61 21.76
CA TYR A 220 6.36 -34.34 22.77
C TYR A 220 7.72 -34.90 22.36
N ASN A 221 8.70 -34.01 22.15
CA ASN A 221 10.10 -34.37 21.91
C ASN A 221 10.87 -34.43 23.23
N ARG A 222 10.95 -35.63 23.82
CA ARG A 222 11.67 -35.87 25.09
C ARG A 222 13.15 -35.46 25.04
N LYS A 223 13.82 -35.56 23.88
CA LYS A 223 15.26 -35.29 23.77
C LYS A 223 15.59 -33.81 23.95
N GLU A 224 14.71 -32.93 23.48
CA GLU A 224 14.90 -31.48 23.53
C GLU A 224 13.93 -30.81 24.53
N ASN A 225 13.12 -31.61 25.24
CA ASN A 225 12.05 -31.17 26.12
C ASN A 225 11.11 -30.14 25.45
N ASP A 226 10.71 -30.41 24.21
CA ASP A 226 9.90 -29.51 23.38
C ASP A 226 8.52 -30.11 23.08
N ILE A 227 7.50 -29.26 23.00
CA ILE A 227 6.12 -29.60 22.65
C ILE A 227 5.82 -29.02 21.27
N ILE A 228 5.68 -29.89 20.29
CA ILE A 228 5.46 -29.53 18.89
C ILE A 228 3.96 -29.59 18.59
N LYS A 229 3.34 -28.41 18.54
CA LYS A 229 1.93 -28.24 18.14
C LYS A 229 1.77 -28.17 16.62
N SER A 230 2.74 -27.60 15.94
CA SER A 230 2.77 -27.47 14.49
C SER A 230 4.19 -27.30 13.96
N VAL A 231 4.35 -27.52 12.67
CA VAL A 231 5.57 -27.29 11.90
C VAL A 231 5.23 -26.59 10.59
N GLN A 232 6.19 -25.81 10.11
CA GLN A 232 6.18 -25.19 8.78
C GLN A 232 7.53 -25.48 8.14
N ILE A 233 7.52 -25.76 6.83
CA ILE A 233 8.70 -26.08 6.03
C ILE A 233 8.65 -25.24 4.75
N ASP A 234 9.69 -24.45 4.50
CA ASP A 234 9.78 -23.61 3.30
C ASP A 234 9.64 -24.45 2.02
N HIS A 235 10.44 -25.51 1.93
CA HIS A 235 10.44 -26.43 0.79
C HIS A 235 10.59 -27.88 1.26
N LEU A 236 9.57 -28.69 0.97
CA LEU A 236 9.58 -30.14 1.20
C LEU A 236 9.72 -30.85 -0.14
N LEU A 237 10.88 -31.45 -0.39
CA LEU A 237 11.16 -32.17 -1.63
C LEU A 237 11.07 -33.67 -1.40
N ILE A 238 10.16 -34.33 -2.10
CA ILE A 238 9.96 -35.77 -2.08
C ILE A 238 10.63 -36.35 -3.34
N SER A 239 11.44 -37.40 -3.15
CA SER A 239 12.19 -38.04 -4.23
C SER A 239 12.22 -39.57 -4.06
N PRO A 240 12.66 -40.32 -5.08
CA PRO A 240 12.94 -41.75 -4.94
C PRO A 240 13.98 -42.09 -3.87
N SER A 241 14.86 -41.15 -3.51
CA SER A 241 15.91 -41.33 -2.50
C SER A 241 15.46 -41.02 -1.07
N GLY A 242 14.25 -40.47 -0.90
CA GLY A 242 13.70 -40.01 0.37
C GLY A 242 13.19 -38.57 0.32
N ILE A 243 12.99 -37.99 1.50
CA ILE A 243 12.44 -36.64 1.70
C ILE A 243 13.56 -35.69 2.12
N PHE A 244 13.57 -34.48 1.56
CA PHE A 244 14.45 -33.40 1.95
C PHE A 244 13.63 -32.26 2.55
N ILE A 245 13.94 -31.91 3.79
CA ILE A 245 13.46 -30.71 4.46
C ILE A 245 14.48 -29.62 4.15
N ILE A 246 14.06 -28.61 3.40
CA ILE A 246 14.92 -27.54 2.92
C ILE A 246 14.41 -26.22 3.51
N GLU A 247 15.19 -25.65 4.43
CA GLU A 247 14.98 -24.32 4.99
C GLU A 247 15.84 -23.30 4.24
N THR A 248 15.28 -22.14 3.94
CA THR A 248 15.96 -21.09 3.18
C THR A 248 16.35 -19.91 4.06
N LYS A 249 17.60 -19.45 3.94
CA LYS A 249 18.10 -18.26 4.64
C LYS A 249 18.78 -17.30 3.67
N ASN A 250 18.20 -16.10 3.56
CA ASN A 250 18.78 -14.97 2.83
C ASN A 250 19.42 -13.98 3.83
N TRP A 251 20.33 -14.47 4.67
CA TRP A 251 20.94 -13.71 5.77
C TRP A 251 22.20 -12.96 5.32
N SER A 252 22.44 -11.80 5.93
CA SER A 252 23.70 -11.07 5.85
C SER A 252 24.70 -11.61 6.88
N GLU A 253 25.97 -11.19 6.81
CA GLU A 253 26.96 -11.55 7.85
C GLU A 253 26.52 -11.10 9.24
N HIS A 254 25.91 -9.91 9.34
CA HIS A 254 25.37 -9.39 10.59
C HIS A 254 24.24 -10.27 11.14
N SER A 255 23.35 -10.78 10.28
CA SER A 255 22.30 -11.71 10.70
C SER A 255 22.87 -13.04 11.18
N ILE A 256 23.93 -13.56 10.54
CA ILE A 256 24.58 -14.81 10.97
C ILE A 256 25.21 -14.66 12.36
N ALA A 257 25.81 -13.50 12.64
CA ALA A 257 26.42 -13.20 13.93
C ALA A 257 25.42 -12.89 15.04
N ASN A 258 24.13 -12.72 14.72
CA ASN A 258 23.11 -12.35 15.70
C ASN A 258 22.59 -13.59 16.46
N LEU A 259 22.89 -13.65 17.76
CA LEU A 259 22.51 -14.74 18.66
C LEU A 259 21.03 -14.72 19.06
N ASP A 260 20.33 -13.60 18.90
CA ASP A 260 18.91 -13.46 19.24
C ASP A 260 18.00 -14.09 18.18
N LEU A 261 18.53 -14.39 16.98
CA LEU A 261 17.78 -15.06 15.94
C LEU A 261 17.63 -16.55 16.24
N ARG A 262 16.42 -17.06 16.00
CA ARG A 262 16.13 -18.49 16.14
C ARG A 262 17.06 -19.30 15.23
N SER A 263 17.70 -20.33 15.79
CA SER A 263 18.60 -21.21 15.05
C SER A 263 17.89 -21.97 13.92
N PRO A 264 18.30 -21.80 12.65
CA PRO A 264 17.75 -22.58 11.52
C PRO A 264 18.03 -24.08 11.68
N VAL A 265 19.16 -24.44 12.27
CA VAL A 265 19.56 -25.83 12.52
C VAL A 265 18.60 -26.50 13.50
N GLN A 266 18.25 -25.82 14.60
CA GLN A 266 17.27 -26.34 15.56
C GLN A 266 15.87 -26.42 14.95
N GLN A 267 15.48 -25.43 14.14
CA GLN A 267 14.20 -25.44 13.43
C GLN A 267 14.05 -26.67 12.54
N VAL A 268 15.03 -26.97 11.69
CA VAL A 268 14.96 -28.14 10.81
C VAL A 268 15.01 -29.46 11.59
N LYS A 269 15.78 -29.54 12.68
CA LYS A 269 15.80 -30.73 13.57
C LYS A 269 14.45 -30.99 14.21
N ARG A 270 13.83 -29.95 14.76
CA ARG A 270 12.48 -30.00 15.34
C ARG A 270 11.47 -30.51 14.31
N THR A 271 11.52 -29.95 13.10
CA THR A 271 10.59 -30.33 12.04
C THR A 271 10.83 -31.75 11.53
N ASN A 272 12.09 -32.18 11.42
CA ASN A 272 12.45 -33.56 11.08
C ASN A 272 11.84 -34.56 12.07
N PHE A 273 11.96 -34.29 13.37
CA PHE A 273 11.42 -35.17 14.40
C PHE A 273 9.89 -35.32 14.28
N ALA A 274 9.19 -34.20 14.07
CA ALA A 274 7.74 -34.21 13.88
C ALA A 274 7.33 -34.98 12.63
N LEU A 275 7.98 -34.73 11.49
CA LEU A 275 7.71 -35.40 10.22
C LEU A 275 8.02 -36.90 10.31
N PHE A 276 9.12 -37.28 10.95
CA PHE A 276 9.45 -38.68 11.20
C PHE A 276 8.36 -39.38 12.01
N LYS A 277 7.87 -38.75 13.08
CA LYS A 277 6.79 -39.32 13.90
C LYS A 277 5.50 -39.51 13.12
N LEU A 278 5.15 -38.52 12.30
CA LEU A 278 3.98 -38.57 11.43
C LEU A 278 4.07 -39.72 10.41
N LEU A 279 5.19 -39.83 9.70
CA LEU A 279 5.38 -40.89 8.69
C LEU A 279 5.52 -42.28 9.32
N ALA A 280 6.19 -42.39 10.47
CA ALA A 280 6.33 -43.67 11.17
C ALA A 280 4.98 -44.21 11.66
N GLY A 281 4.05 -43.34 12.07
CA GLY A 281 2.69 -43.72 12.44
C GLY A 281 1.96 -44.41 11.28
N GLU A 282 2.01 -43.80 10.10
CA GLU A 282 1.35 -44.37 8.90
C GLU A 282 1.95 -45.69 8.43
N ILE A 283 3.28 -45.82 8.49
CA ILE A 283 3.96 -47.08 8.17
C ILE A 283 3.49 -48.16 9.15
N ALA A 284 3.44 -47.85 10.45
CA ALA A 284 2.97 -48.80 11.46
C ALA A 284 1.51 -49.21 11.27
N MET A 285 0.66 -48.30 10.78
CA MET A 285 -0.74 -48.57 10.44
C MET A 285 -0.92 -49.30 9.10
N SER A 286 0.17 -49.60 8.38
CA SER A 286 0.16 -50.21 7.04
C SER A 286 -0.62 -49.41 5.99
N ASN A 287 -0.80 -48.10 6.21
CA ASN A 287 -1.48 -47.22 5.25
C ASN A 287 -0.63 -46.98 4.00
N PHE A 288 0.69 -47.06 4.15
CA PHE A 288 1.60 -47.13 3.03
C PHE A 288 1.82 -48.58 2.59
N ASN A 289 1.27 -48.95 1.43
CA ASN A 289 1.46 -50.27 0.83
C ASN A 289 2.83 -50.38 0.13
N PHE A 290 3.91 -50.11 0.86
CA PHE A 290 5.27 -50.24 0.34
C PHE A 290 5.63 -51.71 0.15
N LYS A 291 6.47 -52.00 -0.86
CA LYS A 291 7.03 -53.35 -1.01
C LYS A 291 7.80 -53.73 0.26
N LYS A 292 7.40 -54.83 0.88
CA LYS A 292 8.08 -55.40 2.06
C LYS A 292 9.48 -55.85 1.66
N HIS A 293 10.46 -55.53 2.49
CA HIS A 293 11.80 -56.09 2.36
C HIS A 293 11.94 -57.28 3.31
N HIS A 294 12.70 -58.30 2.90
CA HIS A 294 12.87 -59.52 3.69
C HIS A 294 13.59 -59.29 5.04
N TRP A 295 14.26 -58.15 5.20
CA TRP A 295 14.91 -57.74 6.46
C TRP A 295 14.04 -56.86 7.37
N GLY A 296 12.82 -56.49 6.95
CA GLY A 296 11.90 -55.67 7.73
C GLY A 296 11.35 -54.46 6.97
N ASP A 297 10.72 -53.55 7.71
CA ASP A 297 10.08 -52.37 7.14
C ASP A 297 11.12 -51.33 6.69
N ARG A 298 10.96 -50.84 5.45
CA ARG A 298 11.83 -49.79 4.92
C ARG A 298 11.50 -48.46 5.61
N LYS A 299 12.53 -47.83 6.17
CA LYS A 299 12.44 -46.45 6.67
C LYS A 299 12.45 -45.47 5.51
N ILE A 300 11.62 -44.42 5.57
CA ILE A 300 11.72 -43.26 4.68
C ILE A 300 12.88 -42.36 5.18
N PRO A 301 13.98 -42.20 4.41
CA PRO A 301 15.05 -41.28 4.77
C PRO A 301 14.55 -39.84 4.73
N ILE A 302 14.79 -39.08 5.81
CA ILE A 302 14.50 -37.65 5.88
C ILE A 302 15.82 -36.92 6.08
N ARG A 303 16.15 -36.00 5.18
CA ARG A 303 17.41 -35.25 5.16
C ARG A 303 17.15 -33.78 5.43
N ASN A 304 17.98 -33.21 6.28
CA ASN A 304 17.86 -31.84 6.75
C ASN A 304 18.86 -30.95 6.03
N ILE A 305 18.36 -29.92 5.35
CA ILE A 305 19.17 -28.98 4.60
C ILE A 305 18.79 -27.56 5.03
N VAL A 306 19.80 -26.73 5.26
CA VAL A 306 19.64 -25.27 5.33
C VAL A 306 20.40 -24.68 4.15
N VAL A 307 19.69 -23.96 3.28
CA VAL A 307 20.27 -23.33 2.09
C VAL A 307 20.47 -21.84 2.37
N PHE A 308 21.72 -21.41 2.27
CA PHE A 308 22.08 -20.01 2.33
C PHE A 308 22.24 -19.43 0.92
N ILE A 309 21.62 -18.27 0.70
CA ILE A 309 21.63 -17.59 -0.61
C ILE A 309 22.90 -16.78 -0.81
N ASN A 310 23.34 -16.07 0.23
CA ASN A 310 24.50 -15.17 0.19
C ASN A 310 25.63 -15.74 1.05
N ASN A 311 25.60 -15.47 2.35
CA ASN A 311 26.63 -15.88 3.30
C ASN A 311 26.17 -17.11 4.08
N SER A 312 27.08 -18.04 4.37
CA SER A 312 26.81 -19.25 5.15
C SER A 312 27.82 -19.38 6.29
N PRO A 313 27.43 -19.98 7.43
CA PRO A 313 28.40 -20.38 8.44
C PRO A 313 29.41 -21.38 7.89
N ILE A 314 30.61 -21.39 8.45
CA ILE A 314 31.71 -22.31 8.07
C ILE A 314 31.55 -23.64 8.81
N GLU A 315 30.88 -23.62 9.95
CA GLU A 315 30.67 -24.73 10.86
C GLU A 315 29.81 -25.84 10.24
N GLU A 316 30.16 -27.09 10.55
CA GLU A 316 29.33 -28.24 10.23
C GLU A 316 28.47 -28.63 11.43
N PHE A 317 27.21 -28.99 11.15
CA PHE A 317 26.25 -29.35 12.18
C PHE A 317 25.86 -30.82 12.09
N GLN A 318 25.78 -31.48 13.23
CA GLN A 318 25.32 -32.86 13.28
C GLN A 318 23.87 -32.96 12.78
N PHE A 319 23.63 -33.89 11.85
CA PHE A 319 22.32 -34.21 11.26
C PHE A 319 21.68 -33.11 10.42
N VAL A 320 22.39 -32.03 10.08
CA VAL A 320 21.90 -30.94 9.21
C VAL A 320 23.01 -30.51 8.27
N LYS A 321 22.76 -30.50 6.96
CA LYS A 321 23.74 -30.01 5.98
C LYS A 321 23.47 -28.54 5.65
N ILE A 322 24.52 -27.72 5.76
CA ILE A 322 24.52 -26.33 5.30
C ILE A 322 25.01 -26.31 3.85
N LEU A 323 24.24 -25.72 2.95
CA LEU A 323 24.57 -25.65 1.52
C LEU A 323 24.41 -24.24 0.98
N SER A 324 25.25 -23.91 0.00
CA SER A 324 24.98 -22.79 -0.90
C SER A 324 24.01 -23.21 -2.00
N LEU A 325 23.39 -22.24 -2.66
CA LEU A 325 22.46 -22.48 -3.77
C LEU A 325 23.07 -23.36 -4.89
N THR A 326 24.37 -23.18 -5.18
CA THR A 326 25.10 -23.95 -6.21
C THR A 326 25.35 -25.41 -5.82
N LYS A 327 25.43 -25.71 -4.53
CA LYS A 327 25.70 -27.07 -4.01
C LYS A 327 24.42 -27.87 -3.75
N LEU A 328 23.25 -27.24 -3.86
CA LEU A 328 21.96 -27.86 -3.55
C LEU A 328 21.62 -29.05 -4.46
N LEU A 329 21.62 -28.85 -5.79
CA LEU A 329 21.26 -29.92 -6.73
C LEU A 329 22.24 -31.10 -6.68
N PRO A 330 23.58 -30.89 -6.74
CA PRO A 330 24.52 -32.00 -6.65
C PRO A 330 24.36 -32.81 -5.37
N TYR A 331 24.00 -32.16 -4.25
CA TYR A 331 23.75 -32.86 -2.99
C TYR A 331 22.47 -33.70 -3.01
N ILE A 332 21.40 -33.20 -3.63
CA ILE A 332 20.13 -33.94 -3.76
C ILE A 332 20.31 -35.17 -4.66
N GLU A 333 21.01 -35.01 -5.78
CA GLU A 333 21.22 -36.06 -6.79
C GLU A 333 22.23 -37.13 -6.36
N TYR A 334 23.05 -36.86 -5.35
CA TYR A 334 24.04 -37.81 -4.81
C TYR A 334 23.41 -39.10 -4.25
N PHE A 335 22.16 -39.06 -3.80
CA PHE A 335 21.56 -40.19 -3.08
C PHE A 335 20.91 -41.21 -3.99
N THR A 336 21.19 -42.49 -3.71
CA THR A 336 20.62 -43.61 -4.47
C THR A 336 19.12 -43.77 -4.21
N PRO A 337 18.29 -43.95 -5.26
CA PRO A 337 16.88 -44.28 -5.13
C PRO A 337 16.63 -45.54 -4.28
N SER A 338 15.69 -45.45 -3.34
CA SER A 338 15.23 -46.56 -2.49
C SER A 338 13.73 -46.82 -2.59
N PHE A 339 12.99 -45.91 -3.22
CA PHE A 339 11.56 -45.99 -3.49
C PHE A 339 11.28 -45.96 -4.99
N THR A 340 10.20 -46.61 -5.39
CA THR A 340 9.67 -46.49 -6.75
C THR A 340 8.89 -45.18 -6.92
N LEU A 341 8.69 -44.73 -8.16
CA LEU A 341 7.91 -43.51 -8.46
C LEU A 341 6.49 -43.56 -7.87
N ASN A 342 5.86 -44.72 -7.88
CA ASN A 342 4.52 -44.89 -7.28
C ASN A 342 4.57 -44.72 -5.75
N GLU A 343 5.60 -45.25 -5.09
CA GLU A 343 5.79 -45.07 -3.64
C GLU A 343 6.10 -43.61 -3.30
N THR A 344 6.90 -42.93 -4.13
CA THR A 344 7.19 -41.49 -4.02
C THR A 344 5.91 -40.66 -4.14
N GLN A 345 5.04 -40.98 -5.11
CA GLN A 345 3.76 -40.30 -5.29
C GLN A 345 2.82 -40.52 -4.09
N ILE A 346 2.71 -41.76 -3.58
CA ILE A 346 1.91 -42.08 -2.38
C ILE A 346 2.35 -41.24 -1.17
N ILE A 347 3.65 -41.10 -0.96
CA ILE A 347 4.20 -40.26 0.12
C ILE A 347 3.82 -38.80 -0.09
N ALA A 348 3.95 -38.28 -1.31
CA ALA A 348 3.62 -36.90 -1.63
C ALA A 348 2.13 -36.61 -1.45
N ASP A 349 1.24 -37.47 -1.97
CA ASP A 349 -0.21 -37.33 -1.86
C ASP A 349 -0.67 -37.34 -0.39
N TYR A 350 -0.08 -38.21 0.43
CA TYR A 350 -0.35 -38.22 1.86
C TYR A 350 0.03 -36.89 2.53
N LEU A 351 1.21 -36.36 2.23
CA LEU A 351 1.68 -35.09 2.79
C LEU A 351 0.82 -33.90 2.32
N LEU A 352 0.48 -33.84 1.03
CA LEU A 352 -0.43 -32.83 0.49
C LEU A 352 -1.79 -32.84 1.20
N ASN A 353 -2.39 -34.02 1.35
CA ASN A 353 -3.68 -34.15 2.04
C ASN A 353 -3.67 -33.67 3.49
N ILE A 354 -2.54 -33.77 4.19
CA ILE A 354 -2.41 -33.25 5.56
C ILE A 354 -2.29 -31.73 5.57
N SER A 355 -1.56 -31.17 4.60
CA SER A 355 -1.39 -29.73 4.44
C SER A 355 -2.73 -29.06 4.11
N ASP A 356 -3.48 -29.62 3.15
CA ASP A 356 -4.70 -29.02 2.59
C ASP A 356 -5.91 -29.06 3.53
N LYS A 357 -6.00 -30.06 4.42
CA LYS A 357 -7.07 -30.16 5.44
C LYS A 357 -7.13 -28.94 6.36
N ARG A 358 -6.10 -28.09 6.35
CA ARG A 358 -6.06 -26.85 7.13
C ARG A 358 -6.60 -25.63 6.38
N GLU A 359 -6.35 -25.45 5.08
CA GLU A 359 -6.83 -24.26 4.35
C GLU A 359 -8.36 -24.12 4.44
N GLN A 360 -9.08 -25.25 4.40
CA GLN A 360 -10.54 -25.28 4.55
C GLN A 360 -11.04 -25.03 5.98
N SER A 361 -10.23 -25.31 7.02
CA SER A 361 -10.62 -25.04 8.41
C SER A 361 -10.25 -23.65 8.90
N SER A 362 -9.32 -22.95 8.24
CA SER A 362 -8.98 -21.54 8.52
C SER A 362 -9.89 -20.51 7.84
N LEU A 363 -10.71 -20.92 6.87
CA LEU A 363 -11.73 -20.07 6.22
C LEU A 363 -13.08 -20.09 6.95
N ILE A 364 -13.21 -20.89 8.01
CA ILE A 364 -14.39 -20.95 8.88
C ILE A 364 -13.98 -20.45 10.27
N VAL A 365 -13.76 -19.14 10.39
CA VAL A 365 -13.86 -18.38 11.66
C VAL A 365 -14.46 -17.03 11.37
#